data_AF-A0A7R9EZB5-F1
#
_entry.id   AF-A0A7R9EZB5-F1
#
_cell.length_a   1.000
_cell.length_b   1.000
_cell.length_c   1.000
_cell.angle_alpha   90.00
_cell.angle_beta   90.00
_cell.angle_gamma   90.00
#
_symmetry.space_group_name_H-M   'P 1'
#
loop_
_entity.id
_entity.type
_entity.pdbx_description
1 polymer ?
#
loop_
_entity_poly.entity_id
_entity_poly.type
_entity_poly.pdbx_seq_one_letter_code
_entity_poly.pdbx_strand_id
1 'polypeptide(L)'
;LSTLKEPIPGWIDNIFGPIGAGIGYASGVIRTGVYNPSASLDMVPVDLVINSIIAAAYNVGIRKHNDIPIYNYVGGNILSFGEANKICLERILEIPPTKSIWYPWSRTFKRIFFYRLLAIFVHVSMFAPSPSTLCSSCLVMTSYKLSAIFLVLNHGIDVLAGVICEDYRVNICVLLMNYGDTVFRIKRGENIAQIVCVKIDYPRVEHTGSLSNTQRGK
;
A
#
# COMPACT_ATOMS: atom_id res chain seq x y z
N LEU A 1 5.84 5.25 4.57
CA LEU A 1 6.61 4.94 5.79
C LEU A 1 6.44 6.13 6.72
N SER A 2 6.17 5.88 8.00
CA SER A 2 5.88 6.97 8.92
C SER A 2 7.15 7.67 9.40
N THR A 3 7.00 8.87 9.91
CA THR A 3 8.04 9.63 10.61
C THR A 3 8.26 9.07 12.02
N LEU A 4 9.50 9.14 12.50
CA LEU A 4 9.82 8.80 13.89
C LEU A 4 9.52 9.97 14.83
N LYS A 5 9.90 11.19 14.43
CA LYS A 5 9.83 12.39 15.26
C LYS A 5 9.23 13.59 14.55
N GLU A 6 9.68 13.93 13.34
CA GLU A 6 9.32 15.18 12.66
C GLU A 6 8.55 14.93 11.35
N PRO A 7 7.55 15.76 10.99
CA PRO A 7 7.01 16.90 11.74
C PRO A 7 6.10 16.51 12.92
N ILE A 8 5.51 15.32 12.87
CA ILE A 8 4.73 14.71 13.97
C ILE A 8 5.06 13.21 13.95
N PRO A 9 5.29 12.53 15.09
CA PRO A 9 5.53 11.09 15.12
C PRO A 9 4.38 10.30 14.48
N GLY A 10 4.70 9.31 13.66
CA GLY A 10 3.69 8.47 13.00
C GLY A 10 3.02 9.11 11.79
N TRP A 11 3.44 10.32 11.38
CA TRP A 11 2.88 10.98 10.21
C TRP A 11 3.18 10.21 8.92
N ILE A 12 2.17 10.08 8.07
CA ILE A 12 2.24 9.41 6.78
C ILE A 12 1.55 10.29 5.74
N ASP A 13 2.20 10.52 4.60
CA ASP A 13 1.68 11.28 3.46
C ASP A 13 0.88 10.44 2.46
N ASN A 14 1.01 9.13 2.55
CA ASN A 14 0.59 8.22 1.49
C ASN A 14 -0.10 6.95 2.02
N ILE A 15 -1.27 6.68 1.48
CA ILE A 15 -2.08 5.47 1.75
C ILE A 15 -1.88 4.35 0.70
N PHE A 16 -0.93 4.48 -0.22
CA PHE A 16 -0.70 3.48 -1.25
C PHE A 16 0.20 2.33 -0.75
N GLY A 17 0.07 1.16 -1.40
CA GLY A 17 0.91 -0.01 -1.15
C GLY A 17 0.73 -0.59 0.26
N PRO A 18 1.83 -0.86 1.01
CA PRO A 18 1.77 -1.49 2.32
C PRO A 18 0.91 -0.75 3.36
N ILE A 19 0.88 0.59 3.30
CA ILE A 19 0.05 1.40 4.21
C ILE A 19 -1.43 1.20 3.92
N GLY A 20 -1.83 1.22 2.64
CA GLY A 20 -3.20 0.97 2.21
C GLY A 20 -3.67 -0.43 2.53
N ALA A 21 -2.79 -1.43 2.36
CA ALA A 21 -3.04 -2.78 2.82
C ALA A 21 -3.28 -2.80 4.34
N GLY A 22 -2.44 -2.10 5.13
CA GLY A 22 -2.61 -1.93 6.57
C GLY A 22 -3.96 -1.32 6.96
N ILE A 23 -4.41 -0.27 6.28
CA ILE A 23 -5.73 0.34 6.48
C ILE A 23 -6.85 -0.66 6.11
N GLY A 24 -6.67 -1.43 5.04
CA GLY A 24 -7.59 -2.49 4.64
C GLY A 24 -7.70 -3.58 5.71
N TYR A 25 -6.59 -3.98 6.33
CA TYR A 25 -6.59 -4.90 7.47
C TYR A 25 -7.26 -4.29 8.70
N ALA A 26 -6.93 -3.03 9.02
CA ALA A 26 -7.46 -2.34 10.20
C ALA A 26 -8.98 -2.10 10.12
N SER A 27 -9.50 -1.84 8.93
CA SER A 27 -10.94 -1.67 8.67
C SER A 27 -11.71 -2.99 8.55
N GLY A 28 -11.01 -4.13 8.55
CA GLY A 28 -11.58 -5.47 8.41
C GLY A 28 -12.01 -5.84 6.97
N VAL A 29 -11.66 -5.00 5.98
CA VAL A 29 -11.91 -5.24 4.55
C VAL A 29 -10.97 -6.33 4.02
N ILE A 30 -9.69 -6.24 4.39
CA ILE A 30 -8.68 -7.24 4.08
C ILE A 30 -8.55 -8.15 5.28
N ARG A 31 -8.79 -9.45 5.10
CA ARG A 31 -8.76 -10.45 6.19
C ARG A 31 -7.73 -11.54 5.99
N THR A 32 -7.18 -11.63 4.78
CA THR A 32 -6.23 -12.67 4.40
C THR A 32 -5.14 -12.09 3.53
N GLY A 33 -3.91 -12.57 3.72
CA GLY A 33 -2.76 -12.18 2.92
C GLY A 33 -1.80 -13.34 2.70
N VAL A 34 -1.05 -13.27 1.61
CA VAL A 34 0.04 -14.21 1.29
C VAL A 34 1.36 -13.50 1.50
N TYR A 35 2.01 -13.78 2.61
CA TYR A 35 3.38 -13.35 2.88
C TYR A 35 4.03 -14.29 3.90
N ASN A 36 5.35 -14.33 3.91
CA ASN A 36 6.10 -15.08 4.91
C ASN A 36 6.13 -14.30 6.23
N PRO A 37 5.47 -14.78 7.30
CA PRO A 37 5.46 -14.06 8.58
C PRO A 37 6.84 -13.98 9.23
N SER A 38 7.76 -14.90 8.88
CA SER A 38 9.13 -14.91 9.40
C SER A 38 10.08 -14.02 8.59
N ALA A 39 9.60 -13.37 7.52
CA ALA A 39 10.43 -12.43 6.79
C ALA A 39 10.66 -11.16 7.63
N SER A 40 11.89 -10.67 7.62
CA SER A 40 12.27 -9.42 8.28
C SER A 40 11.58 -8.24 7.59
N LEU A 41 10.97 -7.38 8.39
CA LEU A 41 10.37 -6.13 7.99
C LEU A 41 11.39 -5.01 8.24
N ASP A 42 12.21 -4.73 7.23
CA ASP A 42 13.14 -3.61 7.30
C ASP A 42 12.42 -2.32 6.90
N MET A 43 12.28 -1.42 7.87
CA MET A 43 11.63 -0.13 7.71
C MET A 43 12.50 0.96 8.30
N VAL A 44 12.72 1.99 7.49
CA VAL A 44 13.44 3.20 7.87
C VAL A 44 12.43 4.36 7.95
N PRO A 45 12.35 5.06 9.10
CA PRO A 45 11.53 6.25 9.23
C PRO A 45 11.92 7.34 8.22
N VAL A 46 10.93 8.01 7.64
CA VAL A 46 11.16 8.96 6.52
C VAL A 46 11.99 10.18 6.95
N ASP A 47 11.82 10.66 8.17
CA ASP A 47 12.58 11.77 8.73
C ASP A 47 14.07 11.42 8.92
N LEU A 48 14.39 10.17 9.23
CA LEU A 48 15.77 9.71 9.27
C LEU A 48 16.38 9.59 7.86
N VAL A 49 15.59 9.15 6.87
CA VAL A 49 16.02 9.16 5.46
C VAL A 49 16.36 10.59 5.02
N ILE A 50 15.50 11.56 5.32
CA ILE A 50 15.76 12.98 5.01
C ILE A 50 17.04 13.47 5.68
N ASN A 51 17.20 13.20 6.98
CA ASN A 51 18.42 13.57 7.71
C ASN A 51 19.68 12.95 7.10
N SER A 52 19.61 11.68 6.65
CA SER A 52 20.73 11.02 5.97
C SER A 52 21.07 11.67 4.64
N ILE A 53 20.08 12.12 3.86
CA ILE A 53 20.28 12.82 2.59
C ILE A 53 20.97 14.16 2.84
N ILE A 54 20.50 14.91 3.83
CA ILE A 54 21.10 16.20 4.21
C ILE A 54 22.55 16.01 4.67
N ALA A 55 22.81 15.00 5.51
CA ALA A 55 24.15 14.69 5.98
C ALA A 55 25.09 14.25 4.84
N ALA A 56 24.59 13.44 3.90
CA ALA A 56 25.33 13.03 2.72
C ALA A 56 25.67 14.23 1.83
N ALA A 57 24.69 15.11 1.56
CA ALA A 57 24.89 16.33 0.77
C ALA A 57 25.91 17.26 1.42
N TYR A 58 25.83 17.46 2.74
CA TYR A 58 26.81 18.23 3.50
C TYR A 58 28.21 17.63 3.34
N ASN A 59 28.37 16.31 3.54
CA ASN A 59 29.65 15.63 3.43
C ASN A 59 30.26 15.72 2.02
N VAL A 60 29.43 15.69 0.98
CA VAL A 60 29.85 15.90 -0.41
C VAL A 60 30.29 17.36 -0.64
N GLY A 61 29.60 18.33 -0.05
CA GLY A 61 29.93 19.75 -0.19
C GLY A 61 31.21 20.18 0.54
N ILE A 62 31.55 19.54 1.66
CA ILE A 62 32.69 19.96 2.51
C ILE A 62 33.97 19.16 2.26
N ARG A 63 33.91 17.95 1.71
CA ARG A 63 35.08 17.09 1.50
C ARG A 63 35.35 16.92 0.02
N LYS A 64 36.64 16.93 -0.36
CA LYS A 64 37.05 16.42 -1.67
C LYS A 64 36.98 14.89 -1.65
N HIS A 65 36.22 14.34 -2.58
CA HIS A 65 36.14 12.90 -2.82
C HIS A 65 36.90 12.60 -4.12
N ASN A 66 37.78 11.61 -4.09
CA ASN A 66 38.51 11.18 -5.28
C ASN A 66 37.61 10.37 -6.23
N ASP A 67 36.61 9.70 -5.67
CA ASP A 67 35.60 8.91 -6.37
C ASP A 67 34.19 9.40 -6.00
N ILE A 68 33.17 8.97 -6.75
CA ILE A 68 31.77 9.28 -6.44
C ILE A 68 31.36 8.53 -5.16
N PRO A 69 31.08 9.21 -4.04
CA PRO A 69 30.73 8.54 -2.79
C PRO A 69 29.30 7.98 -2.85
N ILE A 70 29.14 6.72 -2.47
CA ILE A 70 27.83 6.04 -2.38
C ILE A 70 27.45 5.91 -0.91
N TYR A 71 26.31 6.47 -0.52
CA TYR A 71 25.76 6.37 0.83
C TYR A 71 24.58 5.42 0.83
N ASN A 72 24.59 4.45 1.75
CA ASN A 72 23.47 3.55 1.97
C ASN A 72 22.94 3.73 3.39
N TYR A 73 21.63 3.90 3.53
CA TYR A 73 20.96 4.00 4.82
C TYR A 73 19.91 2.89 4.91
N VAL A 74 20.24 1.86 5.67
CA VAL A 74 19.45 0.63 5.82
C VAL A 74 19.04 0.52 7.28
N GLY A 75 17.82 0.05 7.53
CA GLY A 75 17.40 -0.23 8.88
C GLY A 75 18.05 -1.53 9.37
N GLY A 76 18.45 -1.55 10.64
CA GLY A 76 18.98 -2.74 11.30
C GLY A 76 17.91 -3.54 12.05
N ASN A 77 16.64 -3.33 11.73
CA ASN A 77 15.54 -3.80 12.58
C ASN A 77 15.25 -5.29 12.39
N ILE A 78 15.10 -5.99 13.52
CA ILE A 78 14.89 -7.45 13.60
C ILE A 78 13.39 -7.82 13.51
N LEU A 79 12.50 -6.83 13.46
CA LEU A 79 11.05 -7.07 13.50
C LEU A 79 10.60 -7.90 12.29
N SER A 80 9.92 -9.02 12.53
CA SER A 80 9.31 -9.83 11.47
C SER A 80 7.92 -9.32 11.09
N PHE A 81 7.47 -9.62 9.87
CA PHE A 81 6.10 -9.31 9.44
C PHE A 81 5.03 -9.93 10.37
N GLY A 82 5.29 -11.10 10.94
CA GLY A 82 4.39 -11.76 11.88
C GLY A 82 4.27 -11.00 13.20
N GLU A 83 5.39 -10.55 13.77
CA GLU A 83 5.40 -9.73 14.98
C GLU A 83 4.75 -8.37 14.75
N ALA A 84 5.05 -7.73 13.61
CA ALA A 84 4.42 -6.47 13.22
C ALA A 84 2.89 -6.61 13.12
N ASN A 85 2.40 -7.66 12.46
CA ASN A 85 0.97 -7.92 12.34
C ASN A 85 0.30 -8.17 13.70
N LYS A 86 0.98 -8.87 14.62
CA LYS A 86 0.48 -9.10 15.98
C LYS A 86 0.35 -7.79 16.76
N ILE A 87 1.41 -6.96 16.77
CA ILE A 87 1.41 -5.64 17.43
C ILE A 87 0.32 -4.74 16.84
N CYS A 88 0.19 -4.71 15.50
CA CYS A 88 -0.86 -3.94 14.84
C CYS A 88 -2.25 -4.41 15.24
N LEU A 89 -2.51 -5.72 15.26
CA LEU A 89 -3.82 -6.27 15.63
C LEU A 89 -4.18 -5.93 17.08
N GLU A 90 -3.25 -6.11 18.01
CA GLU A 90 -3.44 -5.72 19.42
C GLU A 90 -3.79 -4.23 19.53
N ARG A 91 -3.05 -3.36 18.82
CA ARG A 91 -3.28 -1.92 18.84
C ARG A 91 -4.61 -1.50 18.21
N ILE A 92 -5.02 -2.17 17.13
CA ILE A 92 -6.32 -1.94 16.47
C ILE A 92 -7.47 -2.31 17.41
N LEU A 93 -7.32 -3.35 18.23
CA LEU A 93 -8.36 -3.74 19.19
C LEU A 93 -8.44 -2.78 20.38
N GLU A 94 -7.32 -2.18 20.79
CA GLU A 94 -7.30 -1.11 21.81
C GLU A 94 -7.89 0.21 21.30
N ILE A 95 -7.55 0.58 20.06
CA ILE A 95 -7.93 1.86 19.44
C ILE A 95 -8.51 1.57 18.05
N PRO A 96 -9.80 1.18 17.97
CA PRO A 96 -10.42 0.80 16.72
C PRO A 96 -10.57 2.01 15.78
N PRO A 97 -10.32 1.84 14.46
CA PRO A 97 -10.58 2.89 13.48
C PRO A 97 -12.06 3.28 13.46
N THR A 98 -12.35 4.58 13.42
CA THR A 98 -13.72 5.13 13.36
C THR A 98 -14.53 4.59 12.19
N LYS A 99 -13.87 4.22 11.09
CA LYS A 99 -14.49 3.71 9.85
C LYS A 99 -14.27 2.21 9.66
N SER A 100 -14.21 1.43 10.73
CA SER A 100 -14.14 -0.02 10.66
C SER A 100 -15.46 -0.58 10.09
N ILE A 101 -15.37 -1.36 9.02
CA ILE A 101 -16.54 -1.98 8.39
C ILE A 101 -16.80 -3.34 9.04
N TRP A 102 -15.73 -4.07 9.36
CA TRP A 102 -15.81 -5.40 9.97
C TRP A 102 -14.78 -5.56 11.08
N TYR A 103 -15.01 -6.57 11.93
CA TYR A 103 -14.05 -6.94 12.96
C TYR A 103 -12.68 -7.26 12.33
N PRO A 104 -11.62 -6.53 12.71
CA PRO A 104 -10.31 -6.72 12.14
C PRO A 104 -9.72 -8.02 12.65
N TRP A 105 -9.49 -8.94 11.72
CA TRP A 105 -8.79 -10.19 11.96
C TRP A 105 -7.97 -10.49 10.71
N SER A 106 -6.77 -11.06 10.91
CA SER A 106 -5.90 -11.43 9.82
C SER A 106 -5.42 -12.87 9.95
N ARG A 107 -5.53 -13.64 8.86
CA ARG A 107 -4.83 -14.91 8.69
C ARG A 107 -3.86 -14.85 7.53
N THR A 108 -2.65 -15.32 7.77
CA THR A 108 -1.59 -15.39 6.78
C THR A 108 -1.41 -16.81 6.29
N PHE A 109 -1.19 -16.96 4.99
CA PHE A 109 -0.93 -18.26 4.38
C PHE A 109 0.39 -18.22 3.61
N LYS A 110 1.22 -19.25 3.80
CA LYS A 110 2.46 -19.43 3.02
C LYS A 110 2.21 -19.89 1.60
N ARG A 111 1.04 -20.48 1.32
CA ARG A 111 0.69 -21.04 0.00
C ARG A 111 -0.52 -20.33 -0.57
N ILE A 112 -0.39 -19.91 -1.83
CA ILE A 112 -1.43 -19.21 -2.60
C ILE A 112 -2.74 -20.01 -2.69
N PHE A 113 -2.66 -21.34 -2.70
CA PHE A 113 -3.83 -22.22 -2.76
C PHE A 113 -4.81 -22.00 -1.58
N PHE A 114 -4.30 -22.01 -0.34
CA PHE A 114 -5.15 -21.80 0.85
C PHE A 114 -5.72 -20.38 0.89
N TYR A 115 -4.94 -19.40 0.44
CA TYR A 115 -5.43 -18.03 0.26
C TYR A 115 -6.58 -17.98 -0.74
N ARG A 116 -6.46 -18.59 -1.93
CA ARG A 116 -7.52 -18.61 -2.95
C ARG A 116 -8.79 -19.29 -2.44
N LEU A 117 -8.64 -20.42 -1.73
CA LEU A 117 -9.77 -21.12 -1.11
C LEU A 117 -10.49 -20.22 -0.10
N LEU A 118 -9.75 -19.57 0.82
CA LEU A 118 -10.35 -18.72 1.85
C LEU A 118 -10.88 -17.40 1.28
N ALA A 119 -10.24 -16.84 0.24
CA ALA A 119 -10.71 -15.63 -0.43
C ALA A 119 -12.09 -15.84 -1.05
N ILE A 120 -12.34 -17.03 -1.63
CA ILE A 120 -13.68 -17.41 -2.10
C ILE A 120 -14.65 -17.41 -0.92
N PHE A 121 -14.35 -18.07 0.20
CA PHE A 121 -15.26 -18.10 1.35
C PHE A 121 -15.49 -16.72 1.97
N VAL A 122 -14.46 -15.89 2.12
CA VAL A 122 -14.55 -14.55 2.72
C VAL A 122 -15.30 -13.57 1.83
N HIS A 123 -15.17 -13.67 0.49
CA HIS A 123 -15.90 -12.83 -0.44
C HIS A 123 -17.32 -13.35 -0.71
N VAL A 124 -17.53 -14.66 -0.75
CA VAL A 124 -18.87 -15.28 -0.91
C VAL A 124 -19.70 -15.11 0.37
N SER A 125 -19.11 -15.24 1.57
CA SER A 125 -19.81 -14.98 2.83
C SER A 125 -20.13 -13.49 3.03
N MET A 126 -19.46 -12.59 2.31
CA MET A 126 -19.76 -11.15 2.28
C MET A 126 -20.95 -10.83 1.35
N PHE A 127 -21.33 -11.77 0.48
CA PHE A 127 -22.45 -11.69 -0.46
C PHE A 127 -23.47 -12.81 -0.19
N ALA A 128 -23.92 -12.97 1.06
CA ALA A 128 -25.25 -13.53 1.28
C ALA A 128 -26.26 -12.44 0.89
N PRO A 129 -26.83 -12.45 -0.34
CA PRO A 129 -27.56 -11.30 -0.83
C PRO A 129 -28.93 -11.28 -0.18
N SER A 130 -29.35 -10.13 0.36
CA SER A 130 -30.75 -9.80 0.17
C SER A 130 -30.97 -9.65 -1.35
N PRO A 131 -32.08 -10.15 -1.93
CA PRO A 131 -32.26 -10.24 -3.39
C PRO A 131 -32.14 -8.92 -4.18
N SER A 132 -32.08 -7.76 -3.53
CA SER A 132 -32.11 -6.43 -4.16
C SER A 132 -30.74 -5.85 -4.55
N THR A 133 -29.60 -6.42 -4.12
CA THR A 133 -28.27 -5.80 -4.34
C THR A 133 -27.47 -6.35 -5.53
N LEU A 134 -27.96 -7.37 -6.23
CA LEU A 134 -27.29 -7.99 -7.38
C LEU A 134 -27.24 -7.10 -8.64
N CYS A 135 -28.12 -6.09 -8.74
CA CYS A 135 -28.24 -5.28 -9.96
C CYS A 135 -27.25 -4.11 -10.03
N SER A 136 -26.77 -3.59 -8.89
CA SER A 136 -25.90 -2.39 -8.86
C SER A 136 -24.41 -2.74 -8.86
N SER A 137 -24.02 -3.93 -8.39
CA SER A 137 -22.62 -4.39 -8.39
C SER A 137 -22.11 -4.79 -9.78
N CYS A 138 -23.00 -5.16 -10.70
CA CYS A 138 -22.62 -5.46 -12.09
C CYS A 138 -22.23 -4.20 -12.90
N LEU A 139 -22.75 -3.03 -12.54
CA LEU A 139 -22.51 -1.77 -13.27
C LEU A 139 -21.21 -1.06 -12.88
N VAL A 140 -20.65 -1.32 -11.70
CA VAL A 140 -19.35 -0.73 -11.29
C VAL A 140 -18.18 -1.49 -11.94
N MET A 141 -18.34 -2.77 -12.26
CA MET A 141 -17.31 -3.55 -12.96
C MET A 141 -17.18 -3.23 -14.46
N THR A 142 -18.16 -2.54 -15.06
CA THR A 142 -18.14 -2.20 -16.50
C THR A 142 -17.32 -0.94 -16.85
N SER A 143 -16.68 -0.29 -15.88
CA SER A 143 -15.96 0.98 -16.11
C SER A 143 -14.43 0.91 -15.97
N TYR A 144 -13.85 -0.22 -15.56
CA TYR A 144 -12.39 -0.37 -15.45
C TYR A 144 -11.84 -1.14 -16.66
N LYS A 145 -11.11 -0.43 -17.52
CA LYS A 145 -10.53 -0.96 -18.76
C LYS A 145 -9.62 -2.19 -18.54
N LEU A 146 -9.79 -3.16 -19.44
CA LEU A 146 -9.49 -4.61 -19.33
C LEU A 146 -8.01 -5.03 -19.20
N SER A 147 -7.02 -4.23 -19.57
CA SER A 147 -5.64 -4.72 -19.78
C SER A 147 -4.86 -5.01 -18.50
N ALA A 148 -4.93 -4.16 -17.48
CA ALA A 148 -4.24 -4.40 -16.20
C ALA A 148 -4.90 -5.55 -15.40
N ILE A 149 -6.24 -5.59 -15.41
CA ILE A 149 -7.03 -6.68 -14.80
C ILE A 149 -6.73 -8.03 -15.49
N PHE A 150 -6.54 -8.04 -16.81
CA PHE A 150 -6.18 -9.24 -17.56
C PHE A 150 -4.85 -9.85 -17.06
N LEU A 151 -3.83 -9.04 -16.81
CA LEU A 151 -2.53 -9.51 -16.32
C LEU A 151 -2.63 -10.09 -14.90
N VAL A 152 -3.41 -9.43 -14.04
CA VAL A 152 -3.68 -9.88 -12.67
C VAL A 152 -4.42 -11.22 -12.67
N LEU A 153 -5.51 -11.32 -13.43
CA LEU A 153 -6.38 -12.50 -13.42
C LEU A 153 -5.75 -13.71 -14.08
N ASN A 154 -5.05 -13.53 -15.21
CA ASN A 154 -4.52 -14.65 -15.98
C ASN A 154 -3.12 -15.06 -15.57
N HIS A 155 -2.31 -14.12 -15.09
CA HIS A 155 -0.88 -14.35 -14.86
C HIS A 155 -0.44 -14.01 -13.43
N GLY A 156 -1.32 -13.46 -12.59
CA GLY A 156 -0.97 -13.08 -11.22
C GLY A 156 -0.02 -11.89 -11.15
N ILE A 157 0.03 -11.06 -12.19
CA ILE A 157 0.90 -9.89 -12.25
C ILE A 157 0.11 -8.64 -11.90
N ASP A 158 0.54 -7.94 -10.86
CA ASP A 158 -0.08 -6.71 -10.41
C ASP A 158 0.82 -5.49 -10.65
N VAL A 159 0.19 -4.34 -10.87
CA VAL A 159 0.89 -3.05 -11.00
C VAL A 159 0.89 -2.38 -9.64
N LEU A 160 2.07 -2.18 -9.06
CA LEU A 160 2.24 -1.48 -7.80
C LEU A 160 2.64 -0.02 -8.03
N ALA A 161 2.47 0.81 -6.99
CA ALA A 161 2.66 2.26 -7.08
C ALA A 161 1.78 2.88 -8.19
N GLY A 162 2.32 3.78 -9.00
CA GLY A 162 1.61 4.32 -10.18
C GLY A 162 1.04 5.73 -10.02
N VAL A 163 1.32 6.43 -8.92
CA VAL A 163 1.07 7.87 -8.84
C VAL A 163 2.23 8.61 -9.48
N ILE A 164 1.93 9.33 -10.56
CA ILE A 164 2.89 10.16 -11.27
C ILE A 164 2.51 11.61 -10.97
N CYS A 165 3.39 12.35 -10.30
CA CYS A 165 3.18 13.76 -10.02
C CYS A 165 3.22 14.59 -11.31
N GLU A 166 2.47 15.69 -11.35
CA GLU A 166 2.42 16.60 -12.51
C GLU A 166 3.80 17.17 -12.89
N ASP A 167 4.70 17.31 -11.93
CA ASP A 167 6.06 17.83 -12.08
C ASP A 167 7.10 16.75 -12.43
N TYR A 168 6.69 15.49 -12.57
CA TYR A 168 7.59 14.41 -12.97
C TYR A 168 8.02 14.57 -14.45
N ARG A 169 9.32 14.52 -14.73
CA ARG A 169 9.90 14.73 -16.08
C ARG A 169 10.84 13.63 -16.55
N VAL A 170 11.03 12.59 -15.73
CA VAL A 170 11.97 11.50 -15.99
C VAL A 170 11.21 10.32 -16.61
N ASN A 171 11.95 9.26 -16.99
CA ASN A 171 11.37 8.02 -17.49
C ASN A 171 10.31 7.45 -16.54
N ILE A 172 9.12 7.18 -17.06
CA ILE A 172 8.06 6.51 -16.33
C ILE A 172 8.39 5.02 -16.26
N CYS A 173 8.51 4.50 -15.05
CA CYS A 173 8.71 3.07 -14.79
C CYS A 173 7.43 2.45 -14.24
N VAL A 174 7.09 1.26 -14.72
CA VAL A 174 5.97 0.46 -14.22
C VAL A 174 6.53 -0.58 -13.25
N LEU A 175 6.11 -0.52 -11.99
CA LEU A 175 6.49 -1.52 -10.99
C LEU A 175 5.52 -2.69 -11.08
N LEU A 176 6.02 -3.85 -11.50
CA LEU A 176 5.23 -5.07 -11.60
C LEU A 176 5.60 -6.04 -10.48
N MET A 177 4.59 -6.58 -9.81
CA MET A 177 4.75 -7.64 -8.81
C MET A 177 4.15 -8.93 -9.35
N ASN A 178 4.96 -9.98 -9.36
CA ASN A 178 4.53 -11.31 -9.78
C ASN A 178 4.13 -12.14 -8.55
N TYR A 179 2.84 -12.37 -8.38
CA TYR A 179 2.28 -13.27 -7.36
C TYR A 179 2.05 -14.70 -7.88
N GLY A 180 2.33 -14.95 -9.16
CA GLY A 180 2.25 -16.28 -9.77
C GLY A 180 3.49 -17.13 -9.52
N ASP A 181 3.34 -18.44 -9.64
CA ASP A 181 4.41 -19.41 -9.37
C ASP A 181 5.36 -19.60 -10.58
N THR A 182 5.18 -18.82 -11.65
CA THR A 182 5.93 -18.95 -12.90
C THR A 182 6.57 -17.62 -13.29
N VAL A 183 7.72 -17.69 -13.97
CA VAL A 183 8.42 -16.49 -14.47
C VAL A 183 7.61 -15.84 -15.58
N PHE A 184 7.14 -14.62 -15.36
CA PHE A 184 6.48 -13.82 -16.39
C PHE A 184 7.51 -13.05 -17.22
N ARG A 185 7.55 -13.32 -18.52
CA ARG A 185 8.50 -12.67 -19.46
C ARG A 185 7.77 -11.61 -20.26
N ILE A 186 8.31 -10.39 -20.25
CA ILE A 186 7.78 -9.24 -20.99
C ILE A 186 8.67 -8.99 -22.19
N LYS A 187 8.06 -8.86 -23.37
CA LYS A 187 8.74 -8.43 -24.60
C LYS A 187 8.53 -6.94 -24.81
N ARG A 188 9.52 -6.29 -25.43
CA ARG A 188 9.41 -4.88 -25.80
C ARG A 188 8.21 -4.69 -26.74
N GLY A 189 7.35 -3.73 -26.42
CA GLY A 189 6.13 -3.42 -27.18
C GLY A 189 4.85 -4.09 -26.63
N GLU A 190 4.95 -4.93 -25.60
CA GLU A 190 3.77 -5.48 -24.94
C GLU A 190 3.11 -4.44 -24.01
N ASN A 191 1.77 -4.42 -24.00
CA ASN A 191 1.00 -3.57 -23.11
C ASN A 191 0.95 -4.18 -21.70
N ILE A 192 1.70 -3.61 -20.76
CA ILE A 192 1.85 -4.13 -19.39
C ILE A 192 1.14 -3.30 -18.31
N ALA A 193 0.71 -2.08 -18.62
CA ALA A 193 -0.02 -1.20 -17.72
C ALA A 193 -0.82 -0.16 -18.52
N GLN A 194 -1.64 0.62 -17.83
CA GLN A 194 -2.37 1.76 -18.40
C GLN A 194 -2.18 2.99 -17.52
N ILE A 195 -2.07 4.17 -18.13
CA ILE A 195 -2.09 5.45 -17.42
C ILE A 195 -3.54 5.92 -17.33
N VAL A 196 -3.95 6.33 -16.12
CA VAL A 196 -5.27 6.93 -15.88
C VAL A 196 -5.06 8.34 -15.33
N CYS A 197 -5.39 9.35 -16.12
CA CYS A 197 -5.34 10.74 -15.67
C CYS A 197 -6.59 11.05 -14.84
N VAL A 198 -6.42 11.15 -13.53
CA VAL A 198 -7.49 11.51 -12.59
C VAL A 198 -7.39 13.00 -12.28
N LYS A 199 -8.51 13.72 -12.37
CA LYS A 199 -8.56 15.12 -11.93
C LYS A 199 -8.43 15.18 -10.41
N ILE A 200 -7.50 16.01 -9.92
CA ILE A 200 -7.28 16.27 -8.50
C ILE A 200 -7.39 17.77 -8.24
N ASP A 201 -7.76 18.13 -7.02
CA ASP A 201 -7.75 19.51 -6.54
C ASP A 201 -6.64 19.70 -5.52
N TYR A 202 -6.02 20.89 -5.51
CA TYR A 202 -4.99 21.30 -4.55
C TYR A 202 -5.55 22.36 -3.58
N PRO A 203 -6.37 21.96 -2.59
CA PRO A 203 -6.96 22.91 -1.65
C PRO A 203 -5.88 23.50 -0.74
N ARG A 204 -6.10 24.76 -0.32
CA ARG A 204 -5.30 25.36 0.75
C ARG A 204 -5.66 24.66 2.06
N VAL A 205 -4.65 24.13 2.75
CA VAL A 205 -4.85 23.49 4.06
C VAL A 205 -4.98 24.58 5.12
N GLU A 206 -6.07 24.54 5.89
CA GLU A 206 -6.32 25.44 7.01
C GLU A 206 -6.48 24.65 8.31
N HIS A 207 -5.78 25.08 9.35
CA HIS A 207 -5.86 24.45 10.67
C HIS A 207 -7.06 25.01 11.45
N THR A 208 -7.96 24.15 11.92
CA THR A 208 -9.14 24.51 12.70
C THR A 208 -9.25 23.62 13.94
N GLY A 209 -9.80 24.17 15.03
CA GLY A 209 -10.03 23.42 16.27
C GLY A 209 -11.16 22.39 16.17
N SER A 210 -12.06 22.52 15.19
CA SER A 210 -13.13 21.56 14.93
C SER A 210 -13.62 21.63 13.48
N LEU A 211 -14.16 20.51 12.99
CA LEU A 211 -14.83 20.43 11.68
C LEU A 211 -16.34 20.62 11.86
N SER A 212 -17.02 21.07 10.81
CA SER A 212 -18.48 21.18 10.79
C SER A 212 -19.14 19.80 10.85
N ASN A 213 -20.32 19.73 11.47
CA ASN A 213 -21.11 18.50 11.52
C ASN A 213 -21.62 18.17 10.11
N THR A 214 -21.45 16.92 9.69
CA THR A 214 -22.02 16.40 8.44
C THR A 214 -23.05 15.31 8.74
N GLN A 215 -24.00 15.06 7.84
CA GLN A 215 -24.93 13.91 7.97
C GLN A 215 -24.21 12.57 8.06
N ARG A 216 -22.97 12.47 7.54
CA ARG A 216 -22.14 11.28 7.65
C ARG A 216 -21.63 11.08 9.09
N GLY A 217 -21.70 12.09 9.96
CA GLY A 217 -21.29 12.00 11.36
C GLY A 217 -19.77 11.89 11.56
N LYS A 218 -19.36 11.69 12.83
CA LYS A 218 -17.97 11.62 13.30
C LYS A 218 -17.16 10.50 12.62
#